data_AF-A0AAV8WSB9-F1
#
_entry.id   AF-A0AAV8WSB9-F1
#
_cell.length_a   1.000
_cell.length_b   1.000
_cell.length_c   1.000
_cell.angle_alpha   90.00
_cell.angle_beta   90.00
_cell.angle_gamma   90.00
#
_symmetry.space_group_name_H-M   'P 1'
#
loop_
_entity.id
_entity.type
_entity.pdbx_description
1 polymer ?
#
loop_
_entity_poly.entity_id
_entity_poly.type
_entity_poly.pdbx_seq_one_letter_code
_entity_poly.pdbx_strand_id
1 'polypeptide(L)' 'MADQNHELFCASAAFIQWRKIVERLAITLRFLATGDSYTSLMYTFKISKQVISKIVLELCEAIIEVLQDIGK' A
#
# COMPACT_ATOMS: atom_id res chain seq x y z
N MET A 1 35.21 22.81 6.66
CA MET A 1 35.11 21.49 7.32
C MET A 1 33.79 21.43 8.08
N ALA A 2 33.09 20.31 7.96
CA ALA A 2 31.73 20.00 8.41
C ALA A 2 30.61 20.52 7.48
N ASP A 3 30.28 19.66 6.53
CA ASP A 3 29.08 19.67 5.71
C ASP A 3 27.87 19.37 6.61
N GLN A 4 27.10 20.40 6.98
CA GLN A 4 25.91 20.29 7.83
C GLN A 4 24.60 20.28 7.02
N ASN A 5 24.69 20.22 5.69
CA ASN A 5 23.53 20.24 4.80
C ASN A 5 23.13 18.82 4.33
N HIS A 6 23.69 17.80 4.98
CA HIS A 6 23.33 16.39 4.81
C HIS A 6 21.99 16.03 5.50
N GLU A 7 21.53 16.78 6.51
CA GLU A 7 20.36 16.39 7.32
C GLU A 7 19.10 17.26 7.11
N LEU A 8 19.22 18.41 6.44
CA LEU A 8 18.10 19.34 6.21
C LEU A 8 17.21 18.99 5.01
N PHE A 9 17.58 18.01 4.17
CA PHE A 9 16.75 17.48 3.08
C PHE A 9 15.97 16.20 3.43
N CYS A 10 16.04 15.73 4.69
CA CYS A 10 15.14 14.71 5.23
C CYS A 10 13.73 15.25 5.57
N ALA A 11 13.48 16.57 5.46
CA ALA A 11 12.22 17.24 5.83
C ALA A 11 11.07 17.14 4.80
N SER A 12 11.21 16.33 3.73
CA SER A 12 10.08 15.71 3.01
C SER A 12 9.53 14.49 3.79
N ALA A 13 9.47 14.60 5.12
CA ALA A 13 8.88 13.62 6.03
C ALA A 13 7.34 13.49 5.87
N ALA A 14 6.79 14.14 4.83
CA ALA A 14 5.40 14.33 4.46
C ALA A 14 5.10 13.66 3.11
N PHE A 15 5.63 12.46 2.89
CA PHE A 15 4.87 11.37 2.27
C PHE A 15 3.68 11.06 3.21
N ILE A 16 2.76 12.01 3.26
CA ILE A 16 1.62 12.15 4.16
C ILE A 16 0.76 10.92 4.01
N GLN A 17 0.74 10.09 5.04
CA GLN A 17 0.12 8.78 4.98
C GLN A 17 0.68 7.92 3.85
N TRP A 18 1.13 6.76 4.26
CA TRP A 18 1.18 5.56 3.46
C TRP A 18 -0.24 5.07 3.02
N ARG A 19 -1.18 6.02 2.85
CA ARG A 19 -2.64 5.94 2.67
C ARG A 19 -3.28 5.27 3.89
N LYS A 20 -4.47 5.67 4.33
CA LYS A 20 -5.08 5.11 5.55
C LYS A 20 -5.07 3.57 5.46
N ILE A 21 -4.88 2.84 6.56
CA ILE A 21 -4.98 1.36 6.57
C ILE A 21 -6.27 0.90 5.84
N VAL A 22 -7.33 1.69 6.01
CA VAL A 22 -8.63 1.56 5.37
C VAL A 22 -8.56 1.65 3.85
N GLU A 23 -7.75 2.53 3.26
CA GLU A 23 -7.62 2.65 1.82
C GLU A 23 -6.85 1.48 1.22
N ARG A 24 -5.78 1.02 1.89
CA ARG A 24 -5.04 -0.18 1.47
C ARG A 24 -5.95 -1.41 1.49
N LEU A 25 -6.70 -1.55 2.58
CA LEU A 25 -7.71 -2.61 2.74
C LEU A 25 -8.82 -2.51 1.69
N ALA A 26 -9.35 -1.31 1.42
CA ALA A 26 -10.39 -1.10 0.42
C ALA A 26 -9.93 -1.45 -1.00
N ILE A 27 -8.69 -1.14 -1.36
CA ILE A 27 -8.09 -1.52 -2.65
C ILE A 27 -8.05 -3.04 -2.78
N THR A 28 -7.52 -3.74 -1.77
CA THR A 28 -7.43 -5.21 -1.80
C THR A 28 -8.82 -5.85 -1.80
N LEU A 29 -9.74 -5.40 -0.95
CA LEU A 29 -11.12 -5.93 -0.93
C LEU A 29 -11.82 -5.70 -2.26
N ARG A 30 -11.63 -4.55 -2.91
CA ARG A 30 -12.17 -4.28 -4.24
C ARG A 30 -11.57 -5.20 -5.28
N PHE A 31 -10.25 -5.41 -5.24
CA PHE A 31 -9.56 -6.35 -6.12
C PHE A 31 -10.09 -7.78 -5.94
N LEU A 32 -10.22 -8.26 -4.71
CA LEU A 32 -10.74 -9.61 -4.41
C LEU A 32 -12.22 -9.77 -4.78
N ALA A 33 -13.05 -8.75 -4.52
CA ALA A 33 -14.49 -8.83 -4.79
C ALA A 33 -14.86 -8.65 -6.27
N THR A 34 -14.10 -7.84 -7.02
CA THR A 34 -14.40 -7.52 -8.43
C THR A 34 -13.52 -8.31 -9.41
N GLY A 35 -12.31 -8.75 -9.02
CA GLY A 35 -11.33 -9.36 -9.92
C GLY A 35 -10.76 -8.40 -10.96
N ASP A 36 -10.84 -7.10 -10.68
CA ASP A 36 -10.48 -6.04 -11.63
C ASP A 36 -8.97 -5.97 -11.86
N SER A 37 -8.55 -5.53 -13.05
CA SER A 37 -7.12 -5.38 -13.34
C SER A 37 -6.49 -4.19 -12.59
N TYR A 38 -5.19 -4.27 -12.27
CA TYR A 38 -4.47 -3.18 -11.58
C TYR A 38 -4.56 -1.82 -12.31
N THR A 39 -4.74 -1.84 -13.64
CA THR A 39 -4.96 -0.64 -14.44
C THR A 39 -6.31 0.03 -14.12
N SER A 40 -7.37 -0.76 -13.94
CA SER A 40 -8.71 -0.27 -13.55
C SER A 40 -8.67 0.34 -12.13
N LEU A 41 -7.99 -0.33 -11.20
CA LEU A 41 -7.76 0.16 -9.84
C LEU A 41 -6.92 1.46 -9.82
N MET A 42 -5.94 1.60 -10.71
CA MET A 42 -5.17 2.83 -10.85
C MET A 42 -6.06 4.03 -11.19
N TYR A 43 -7.00 3.89 -12.13
CA TYR A 43 -7.91 4.98 -12.47
C TYR A 43 -8.88 5.31 -11.32
N THR A 44 -9.36 4.28 -10.61
CA THR A 44 -10.31 4.43 -9.50
C THR A 44 -9.68 5.13 -8.30
N PHE A 45 -8.49 4.69 -7.89
CA PHE A 45 -7.83 5.16 -6.67
C PHE A 45 -6.77 6.23 -6.90
N LYS A 46 -6.48 6.55 -8.17
CA LYS A 46 -5.44 7.48 -8.63
C LYS A 46 -4.06 7.14 -8.07
N ILE A 47 -3.74 5.85 -7.97
CA ILE A 47 -2.45 5.34 -7.49
C ILE A 47 -1.74 4.59 -8.62
N SER A 48 -0.42 4.71 -8.70
CA SER A 48 0.37 3.93 -9.66
C SER A 48 0.16 2.42 -9.52
N LYS A 49 0.10 1.73 -10.66
CA LYS A 49 -0.01 0.26 -10.71
C LYS A 49 1.06 -0.48 -9.89
N GLN A 50 2.25 0.10 -9.77
CA GLN A 50 3.36 -0.49 -8.99
C GLN A 50 3.05 -0.51 -7.50
N VAL A 51 2.47 0.57 -6.97
CA VAL A 51 2.10 0.67 -5.56
C VAL A 51 0.89 -0.23 -5.27
N ILE A 52 -0.11 -0.27 -6.17
CA ILE A 52 -1.26 -1.17 -6.02
C ILE A 52 -0.82 -2.63 -5.95
N SER A 53 0.08 -3.06 -6.85
CA SER A 53 0.61 -4.43 -6.85
C SER A 53 1.25 -4.80 -5.52
N LYS A 54 2.11 -3.92 -4.97
CA LYS A 54 2.73 -4.12 -3.65
C LYS A 54 1.70 -4.23 -2.53
N ILE A 55 0.71 -3.33 -2.51
CA ILE A 55 -0.35 -3.32 -1.49
C ILE A 55 -1.15 -4.62 -1.52
N VAL A 56 -1.59 -5.05 -2.70
CA VAL A 56 -2.42 -6.25 -2.84
C VAL A 56 -1.67 -7.49 -2.38
N LEU A 57 -0.39 -7.63 -2.75
CA LEU A 57 0.45 -8.76 -2.33
C LEU A 57 0.63 -8.80 -0.82
N GLU A 58 1.08 -7.70 -0.21
CA GLU A 58 1.29 -7.61 1.24
C GLU A 58 0.02 -7.93 2.05
N LEU A 59 -1.14 -7.45 1.57
CA LEU A 59 -2.40 -7.66 2.28
C LEU A 59 -2.95 -9.08 2.09
N CYS A 60 -2.77 -9.69 0.91
CA CYS A 60 -3.14 -11.08 0.69
C CYS A 60 -2.31 -12.02 1.57
N GLU A 61 -1.01 -11.77 1.71
CA GLU A 61 -0.15 -12.52 2.62
C GLU A 61 -0.64 -12.40 4.08
N ALA A 62 -0.88 -11.18 4.55
CA ALA A 62 -1.39 -10.94 5.90
C ALA A 62 -2.76 -11.62 6.15
N ILE A 63 -3.66 -11.63 5.15
CA ILE A 63 -4.96 -12.31 5.25
C ILE A 63 -4.75 -13.83 5.39
N ILE A 64 -3.86 -14.42 4.58
CA ILE A 64 -3.58 -15.85 4.63
C ILE A 64 -2.99 -16.23 5.98
N GLU A 65 -2.05 -15.45 6.51
CA GLU A 65 -1.44 -15.68 7.82
C GLU A 65 -2.51 -15.69 8.94
N VAL A 66 -3.40 -14.69 8.96
CA VAL A 66 -4.48 -14.61 9.95
C VAL A 66 -5.47 -15.78 9.81
N LEU A 67 -5.82 -16.17 8.58
CA LEU A 67 -6.71 -17.31 8.36
C LEU A 67 -6.07 -18.64 8.79
N GLN A 68 -4.76 -18.79 8.58
CA GLN A 68 -4.01 -19.97 9.04
C GLN A 68 -3.90 -20.02 10.56
N ASP A 69 -3.83 -18.88 11.24
CA ASP A 69 -3.81 -18.80 12.69
C ASP A 69 -5.16 -19.22 13.30
N ILE A 70 -6.28 -18.76 12.75
CA ILE A 70 -7.64 -19.12 13.20
C ILE A 70 -7.93 -20.63 13.01
N GLY A 71 -7.29 -21.25 12.03
CA GLY A 71 -7.47 -22.68 11.71
C GLY A 71 -6.65 -23.64 12.59
N LYS A 72 -5.80 -23.14 13.49
CA LYS A 72 -5.04 -23.93 14.47
C LYS A 72 -5.76 -24.01 15.81
#